data_AF-A0A8J7ECF9-F1
#
_entry.id   AF-A0A8J7ECF9-F1
#
_cell.length_a   1.000
_cell.length_b   1.000
_cell.length_c   1.000
_cell.angle_alpha   90.00
_cell.angle_beta   90.00
_cell.angle_gamma   90.00
#
_symmetry.space_group_name_H-M   'P 1'
#
loop_
_entity.id
_entity.type
_entity.pdbx_description
1 polymer ?
#
loop_
_entity_poly.entity_id
_entity_poly.type
_entity_poly.pdbx_seq_one_letter_code
_entity_poly.pdbx_strand_id
1 'polypeptide(L)' 'MTQAIAQPSLTRLKRYLSEYRPQLGNAIAAIQTLEIPNADEESFSQALADLHVCATVLESYSEGMVDAIDQFVEDSPDEG' A
#
# COMPACT_ATOMS: atom_id res chain seq x y z
N MET A 1 2.94 -34.54 -7.19
CA MET A 1 2.51 -33.36 -7.97
C MET A 1 2.02 -32.33 -6.98
N THR A 2 2.92 -31.49 -6.50
CA THR A 2 2.67 -30.48 -5.46
C THR A 2 1.81 -29.40 -6.08
N GLN A 3 0.52 -29.44 -5.78
CA GLN A 3 -0.48 -28.57 -6.37
C GLN A 3 -0.13 -27.12 -6.02
N ALA A 4 0.31 -26.39 -7.03
CA ALA A 4 0.39 -24.93 -7.04
C ALA A 4 -1.02 -24.31 -7.03
N ILE A 5 -1.85 -24.72 -6.08
CA ILE A 5 -3.05 -23.96 -5.70
C ILE A 5 -2.49 -22.84 -4.84
N ALA A 6 -2.10 -21.73 -5.46
CA ALA A 6 -1.82 -20.51 -4.71
C ALA A 6 -3.07 -20.25 -3.86
N GLN A 7 -2.93 -20.34 -2.53
CA GLN A 7 -4.04 -20.14 -1.61
C GLN A 7 -4.80 -18.86 -2.02
N PRO A 8 -6.14 -18.91 -2.10
CA PRO A 8 -6.93 -17.76 -2.54
C PRO A 8 -6.67 -16.52 -1.67
N SER A 9 -6.41 -16.73 -0.37
CA SER A 9 -5.96 -15.73 0.60
C SER A 9 -4.62 -15.08 0.19
N LEU A 10 -3.61 -15.87 -0.16
CA LEU A 10 -2.31 -15.37 -0.66
C LEU A 10 -2.45 -14.58 -1.96
N THR A 11 -3.32 -15.01 -2.86
CA THR A 11 -3.58 -14.31 -4.13
C THR A 11 -4.25 -12.96 -3.88
N ARG A 12 -5.22 -12.91 -2.95
CA ARG A 12 -5.87 -11.67 -2.50
C ARG A 12 -4.86 -10.72 -1.86
N LEU A 13 -4.02 -11.21 -0.95
CA LEU A 13 -2.96 -10.42 -0.30
C LEU A 13 -1.98 -9.83 -1.31
N LYS A 14 -1.49 -10.64 -2.27
CA LYS A 14 -0.59 -10.17 -3.34
C LYS A 14 -1.21 -9.06 -4.19
N ARG A 15 -2.53 -9.13 -4.42
CA ARG A 15 -3.26 -8.08 -5.14
C ARG A 15 -3.24 -6.77 -4.35
N TYR A 16 -3.62 -6.80 -3.07
CA TYR A 16 -3.55 -5.62 -2.20
C TYR A 16 -2.12 -5.05 -2.15
N LEU A 17 -1.09 -5.89 -2.00
CA LEU A 17 0.32 -5.45 -2.04
C LEU A 17 0.70 -4.77 -3.36
N SER A 18 0.20 -5.28 -4.49
CA SER A 18 0.50 -4.72 -5.81
C SER A 18 -0.17 -3.36 -6.04
N GLU A 19 -1.36 -3.16 -5.47
CA GLU A 19 -2.11 -1.90 -5.56
C GLU A 19 -1.65 -0.86 -4.51
N TYR A 20 -1.26 -1.32 -3.32
CA TYR A 20 -0.80 -0.47 -2.22
C TYR A 20 0.59 0.13 -2.46
N ARG A 21 1.52 -0.69 -2.97
CA ARG A 21 2.93 -0.30 -3.18
C ARG A 21 3.12 0.97 -4.03
N PRO A 22 2.47 1.16 -5.20
CA PRO A 22 2.65 2.37 -5.98
C PRO A 22 2.15 3.63 -5.24
N GLN A 23 1.05 3.53 -4.50
CA GLN A 23 0.51 4.64 -3.71
C GLN A 23 1.46 5.03 -2.58
N LEU A 24 2.05 4.04 -1.90
CA LEU A 24 3.08 4.27 -0.89
C LEU A 24 4.31 4.96 -1.50
N GLY A 25 4.74 4.52 -2.69
CA GLY A 25 5.85 5.14 -3.41
C GLY A 25 5.59 6.61 -3.75
N ASN A 26 4.39 6.92 -4.22
CA ASN A 26 3.97 8.29 -4.53
C ASN A 26 3.91 9.16 -3.26
N ALA A 27 3.36 8.64 -2.15
CA ALA A 27 3.34 9.34 -0.87
C ALA A 27 4.76 9.67 -0.37
N ILE A 28 5.68 8.71 -0.47
CA ILE A 28 7.09 8.90 -0.09
C ILE A 28 7.74 9.99 -0.96
N ALA A 29 7.52 9.97 -2.27
CA ALA A 29 8.08 10.99 -3.18
C ALA A 29 7.52 12.40 -2.89
N ALA A 30 6.22 12.48 -2.58
CA ALA A 30 5.59 13.74 -2.18
C ALA A 30 6.19 14.27 -0.87
N ILE A 31 6.32 13.43 0.16
CA ILE A 31 6.96 13.81 1.44
C ILE A 31 8.39 14.30 1.20
N GLN A 32 9.17 13.58 0.40
CA GLN A 32 10.54 13.99 0.07
C GLN A 32 10.57 15.38 -0.56
N THR A 33 9.63 15.68 -1.45
CA THR A 33 9.52 17.02 -2.08
C THR A 33 9.21 18.10 -1.04
N LEU A 34 8.31 17.82 -0.08
CA LEU A 34 7.95 18.75 0.99
C LEU A 34 9.11 19.01 1.97
N GLU A 35 10.04 18.07 2.10
CA GLU A 35 11.23 18.19 2.95
C GLU A 35 12.40 18.91 2.26
N ILE A 36 12.31 19.20 0.94
CA ILE A 36 13.36 19.95 0.24
C ILE A 36 13.37 21.40 0.71
N PRO A 37 14.49 21.90 1.28
CA PRO A 37 14.60 23.29 1.67
C PRO A 37 14.60 24.19 0.43
N ASN A 38 13.74 25.21 0.43
CA ASN A 38 13.51 26.13 -0.69
C ASN A 38 12.90 25.47 -1.94
N ALA A 39 12.06 24.43 -1.78
CA ALA A 39 11.20 24.00 -2.86
C ALA A 39 10.38 25.17 -3.41
N ASP A 40 10.26 25.26 -4.73
CA ASP A 40 9.40 26.26 -5.36
C ASP A 40 7.94 26.01 -4.98
N GLU A 41 7.15 27.09 -4.89
CA GLU A 41 5.76 27.06 -4.44
C GLU A 41 4.89 26.11 -5.28
N GLU A 42 5.16 25.99 -6.57
CA GLU A 42 4.44 25.06 -7.46
C GLU A 42 4.71 23.60 -7.08
N SER A 43 6.00 23.25 -6.89
CA SER A 43 6.40 21.89 -6.53
C SER A 43 5.90 21.50 -5.14
N PHE A 44 5.93 22.44 -4.19
CA PHE A 44 5.40 22.23 -2.84
C PHE A 44 3.88 22.02 -2.86
N SER A 45 3.14 22.87 -3.59
CA SER A 45 1.68 22.76 -3.71
C SER A 45 1.25 21.45 -4.38
N GLN A 46 1.96 21.04 -5.44
CA GLN A 46 1.69 19.77 -6.10
C GLN A 46 1.96 18.59 -5.17
N ALA A 47 3.09 18.60 -4.43
CA ALA A 47 3.40 17.54 -3.48
C ALA A 47 2.38 17.43 -2.35
N LEU A 48 1.82 18.55 -1.86
CA LEU A 48 0.72 18.52 -0.89
C LEU A 48 -0.54 17.87 -1.47
N ALA A 49 -0.91 18.22 -2.70
CA ALA A 49 -2.07 17.64 -3.37
C ALA A 49 -1.89 16.13 -3.60
N ASP A 50 -0.72 15.72 -4.08
CA ASP A 50 -0.37 14.32 -4.31
C ASP A 50 -0.39 13.52 -3.01
N LEU A 51 0.19 14.08 -1.93
CA LEU A 51 0.18 13.44 -0.62
C LEU A 51 -1.25 13.28 -0.08
N HIS A 52 -2.11 14.28 -0.27
CA HIS A 52 -3.52 14.21 0.17
C HIS A 52 -4.29 13.10 -0.56
N VAL A 53 -4.11 12.98 -1.88
CA VAL A 53 -4.69 11.89 -2.68
C VAL A 53 -4.16 10.54 -2.20
N CYS A 54 -2.84 10.41 -2.04
CA CYS A 54 -2.23 9.17 -1.57
C CYS A 54 -2.75 8.77 -0.18
N ALA A 55 -2.85 9.72 0.76
CA ALA A 55 -3.35 9.46 2.11
C ALA A 55 -4.79 8.95 2.10
N THR A 56 -5.66 9.56 1.29
CA THR A 56 -7.06 9.14 1.15
C THR A 56 -7.18 7.72 0.59
N VAL A 57 -6.37 7.39 -0.42
CA VAL A 57 -6.37 6.05 -1.03
C VAL A 57 -5.75 5.02 -0.07
N LEU A 58 -4.60 5.33 0.52
CA LEU A 58 -3.87 4.43 1.42
C LEU A 58 -4.68 4.12 2.67
N GLU A 59 -5.46 5.06 3.22
CA GLU A 59 -6.33 4.80 4.38
C GLU A 59 -7.32 3.66 4.09
N SER A 60 -8.12 3.80 3.02
CA SER A 60 -9.11 2.77 2.64
C SER A 60 -8.45 1.44 2.26
N TYR A 61 -7.32 1.48 1.52
CA TYR A 61 -6.61 0.27 1.14
C TYR A 61 -5.89 -0.40 2.33
N SER A 62 -5.50 0.36 3.36
CA SER A 62 -4.86 -0.19 4.57
C SER A 62 -5.83 -1.08 5.34
N GLU A 63 -7.11 -0.70 5.42
CA GLU A 63 -8.15 -1.55 6.04
C GLU A 63 -8.29 -2.90 5.30
N GLY A 64 -8.41 -2.86 3.96
CA GLY A 64 -8.48 -4.07 3.14
C GLY A 64 -7.20 -4.92 3.18
N MET A 65 -6.03 -4.28 3.34
CA MET A 65 -4.76 -4.98 3.53
C MET A 65 -4.73 -5.74 4.85
N VAL A 66 -5.20 -5.13 5.94
CA VAL A 66 -5.27 -5.79 7.26
C VAL A 66 -6.17 -7.03 7.18
N ASP A 67 -7.38 -6.90 6.63
CA ASP A 67 -8.30 -8.03 6.41
C ASP A 67 -7.66 -9.15 5.57
N ALA A 68 -6.94 -8.79 4.51
CA ALA A 68 -6.27 -9.78 3.65
C ALA A 68 -5.09 -10.48 4.35
N ILE A 69 -4.38 -9.80 5.24
CA ILE A 69 -3.31 -10.38 6.06
C ILE A 69 -3.93 -11.34 7.08
N ASP A 70 -4.95 -10.91 7.82
CA ASP A 70 -5.63 -11.72 8.82
C ASP A 70 -6.17 -13.01 8.20
N GLN A 71 -6.88 -12.89 7.06
CA GLN A 71 -7.37 -14.05 6.32
C GLN A 71 -6.26 -14.98 5.82
N PHE A 72 -5.10 -14.44 5.43
CA PHE A 72 -3.96 -15.26 5.02
C PHE A 72 -3.31 -15.99 6.20
N VAL A 73 -3.23 -15.34 7.35
CA VAL A 73 -2.72 -15.95 8.60
C VAL A 73 -3.68 -17.02 9.10
N GLU A 74 -4.99 -16.79 9.06
CA GLU A 74 -6.00 -17.79 9.45
C GLU A 74 -6.04 -19.01 8.49
N ASP A 75 -5.87 -18.78 7.19
CA ASP A 75 -5.87 -19.84 6.15
C ASP A 75 -4.53 -20.59 6.07
N SER A 76 -3.45 -19.99 6.59
CA SER A 76 -2.21 -20.70 6.85
C SER A 76 -2.45 -21.51 8.12
N PRO A 77 -2.64 -22.84 8.05
CA PRO A 77 -2.76 -23.62 9.27
C PRO A 77 -1.48 -23.39 10.07
N ASP A 78 -1.61 -22.70 11.19
CA ASP A 78 -0.55 -22.69 12.20
C ASP A 78 -0.24 -24.16 12.47
N GLU A 79 0.97 -24.59 12.10
CA GLU A 79 1.58 -25.77 12.70
C GLU A 79 1.65 -25.43 14.20
N GLY A 80 0.62 -25.86 14.95
CA GLY A 80 0.39 -25.41 16.33
C GLY A 80 1.42 -25.82 17.36
#